data_AF-A0A9E5WSW1-F1
#
_entry.id   AF-A0A9E5WSW1-F1
#
_cell.length_a   1.000
_cell.length_b   1.000
_cell.length_c   1.000
_cell.angle_alpha   90.00
_cell.angle_beta   90.00
_cell.angle_gamma   90.00
#
_symmetry.space_group_name_H-M   'P 1'
#
loop_
_entity.id
_entity.type
_entity.pdbx_description
1 polymer ?
#
loop_
_entity_poly.entity_id
_entity_poly.type
_entity_poly.pdbx_seq_one_letter_code
_entity_poly.pdbx_strand_id
1 'polypeptide(L)'
;MKRRWLTLLSGLVGCTLLSAASAADVEQVVVFTSGTEGYHTFRIPAVIVTPKGTVLAFCEGRKTSQADHGDVDLVLKRSTDGGRTWGPLELVHEEGGTAKITIGNPCPVIDQATGRLWLPFCRNNRNVLVTYSDDDGRTWAAPRDITRDVKPSHWRWYATGPGVGIQLTRGPHAGRL
;
A
#
# COMPACT_ATOMS: atom_id res chain seq x y z
N MET A 1 57.71 45.31 50.42
CA MET A 1 57.18 43.95 50.68
C MET A 1 55.67 43.97 50.57
N LYS A 2 55.10 42.87 50.01
CA LYS A 2 53.69 42.55 49.69
C LYS A 2 53.18 43.04 48.32
N ARG A 3 53.42 42.22 47.28
CA ARG A 3 52.74 42.25 45.97
C ARG A 3 51.44 41.46 46.06
N ARG A 4 50.32 42.06 45.65
CA ARG A 4 49.03 41.37 45.40
C ARG A 4 48.99 40.91 43.94
N TRP A 5 48.70 39.64 43.71
CA TRP A 5 48.44 39.08 42.39
C TRP A 5 46.93 38.92 42.22
N LEU A 6 46.35 39.51 41.18
CA LEU A 6 44.98 39.25 40.75
C LEU A 6 44.97 37.97 39.90
N THR A 7 44.16 36.99 40.28
CA THR A 7 43.87 35.81 39.46
C THR A 7 42.70 36.15 38.54
N LEU A 8 42.93 36.25 37.23
CA LEU A 8 41.88 36.27 36.21
C LEU A 8 41.56 34.83 35.82
N LEU A 9 40.35 34.37 36.13
CA LEU A 9 39.80 33.15 35.52
C LEU A 9 39.22 33.51 34.15
N SER A 10 39.90 33.07 33.10
CA SER A 10 39.38 33.02 31.74
C SER A 10 38.44 31.83 31.60
N GLY A 11 37.13 32.09 31.62
CA GLY A 11 36.12 31.09 31.27
C GLY A 11 36.13 30.84 29.76
N LEU A 12 36.54 29.65 29.33
CA LEU A 12 36.26 29.17 27.97
C LEU A 12 34.77 28.83 27.87
N VAL A 13 34.01 29.68 27.19
CA VAL A 13 32.67 29.34 26.73
C VAL A 13 32.82 28.39 25.55
N GLY A 14 32.67 27.09 25.81
CA GLY A 14 32.58 26.07 24.77
C GLY A 14 31.27 26.25 23.99
N CYS A 15 31.37 26.87 22.81
CA CYS A 15 30.26 26.98 21.89
C CYS A 15 30.04 25.60 21.24
N THR A 16 29.15 24.78 21.81
CA THR A 16 28.68 23.55 21.16
C THR A 16 27.82 23.93 19.97
N LEU A 17 28.38 23.80 18.77
CA LEU A 17 27.61 23.89 17.52
C LEU A 17 26.61 22.73 17.49
N LEU A 18 25.35 23.03 17.79
CA LEU A 18 24.24 22.14 17.45
C LEU A 18 24.16 22.06 15.93
N SER A 19 24.60 20.94 15.36
CA SER A 19 24.30 20.62 13.97
C SER A 19 22.79 20.43 13.87
N ALA A 20 22.12 21.35 13.19
CA ALA A 20 20.72 21.17 12.83
C ALA A 20 20.64 19.94 11.93
N ALA A 21 19.89 18.92 12.36
CA ALA A 21 19.57 17.79 11.50
C ALA A 21 18.86 18.33 10.25
N SER A 22 19.49 18.18 9.08
CA SER A 22 18.81 18.43 7.80
C SER A 22 17.57 17.56 7.77
N ALA A 23 16.42 18.12 7.38
CA ALA A 23 15.31 17.29 6.96
C ALA A 23 15.83 16.36 5.87
N ALA A 24 15.68 15.05 6.05
CA ALA A 24 16.04 14.11 5.00
C ALA A 24 15.18 14.43 3.77
N ASP A 25 15.80 14.51 2.59
CA ASP A 25 15.08 14.74 1.35
C ASP A 25 14.04 13.63 1.14
N VAL A 26 12.86 14.01 0.67
CA VAL A 26 11.81 13.04 0.32
C VAL A 26 12.23 12.34 -0.97
N GLU A 27 12.65 11.09 -0.87
CA GLU A 27 12.90 10.24 -2.03
C GLU A 27 11.57 9.86 -2.72
N GLN A 28 11.54 9.95 -4.05
CA GLN A 28 10.40 9.56 -4.87
C GLN A 28 10.82 8.57 -5.93
N VAL A 29 10.04 7.51 -6.09
CA VAL A 29 10.24 6.47 -7.10
C VAL A 29 8.96 6.25 -7.88
N VAL A 30 9.04 6.23 -9.20
CA VAL A 30 7.91 5.89 -10.07
C VAL A 30 7.76 4.36 -10.09
N VAL A 31 6.65 3.86 -9.53
CA VAL A 31 6.36 2.42 -9.47
C VAL A 31 5.65 1.93 -10.73
N PHE A 32 4.70 2.73 -11.23
CA PHE A 32 3.88 2.43 -12.41
C PHE A 32 3.92 3.61 -13.38
N THR A 33 4.14 3.32 -14.66
CA THR A 33 4.21 4.33 -15.72
C THR A 33 3.08 4.10 -16.72
N SER A 34 2.24 5.10 -16.97
CA SER A 34 1.17 4.97 -17.97
C SER A 34 1.71 4.65 -19.36
N GLY A 35 1.02 3.80 -20.12
CA GLY A 35 1.43 3.39 -21.46
C GLY A 35 2.50 2.30 -21.50
N THR A 36 2.88 1.71 -20.35
CA THR A 36 3.85 0.60 -20.27
C THR A 36 3.18 -0.69 -19.83
N GLU A 37 3.90 -1.81 -19.96
CA GLU A 37 3.52 -3.12 -19.41
C GLU A 37 2.13 -3.63 -19.87
N GLY A 38 1.66 -3.16 -21.04
CA GLY A 38 0.39 -3.54 -21.63
C GLY A 38 -0.82 -2.73 -21.17
N TYR A 39 -0.64 -1.67 -20.37
CA TYR A 39 -1.74 -0.86 -19.84
C TYR A 39 -1.66 0.59 -20.30
N HIS A 40 -2.80 1.17 -20.66
CA HIS A 40 -2.94 2.59 -20.96
C HIS A 40 -2.68 3.45 -19.70
N THR A 41 -3.26 3.08 -18.55
CA THR A 41 -3.13 3.87 -17.31
C THR A 41 -3.18 2.99 -16.08
N PHE A 42 -2.41 3.38 -15.06
CA PHE A 42 -2.50 2.82 -13.71
C PHE A 42 -3.19 3.80 -12.76
N ARG A 43 -4.20 3.37 -12.00
CA ARG A 43 -4.94 4.21 -11.04
C ARG A 43 -5.31 3.44 -9.78
N ILE A 44 -5.81 4.16 -8.78
CA ILE A 44 -6.41 3.58 -7.56
C ILE A 44 -5.36 2.79 -6.76
N PRO A 45 -4.32 3.47 -6.25
CA PRO A 45 -3.22 2.81 -5.56
C PRO A 45 -3.63 2.32 -4.16
N ALA A 46 -3.09 1.17 -3.78
CA ALA A 46 -3.06 0.70 -2.41
C ALA A 46 -1.65 0.18 -2.08
N VAL A 47 -1.06 0.60 -0.96
CA VAL A 47 0.32 0.22 -0.60
C VAL A 47 0.35 -0.31 0.82
N ILE A 48 0.90 -1.51 1.02
CA ILE A 48 0.98 -2.17 2.32
C ILE A 48 2.35 -2.80 2.52
N VAL A 49 2.81 -2.84 3.77
CA VAL A 49 4.10 -3.46 4.14
C VAL A 49 3.82 -4.76 4.88
N THR A 50 4.41 -5.86 4.41
CA THR A 50 4.26 -7.17 5.03
C THR A 50 5.07 -7.30 6.31
N PRO A 51 4.81 -8.31 7.17
CA PRO A 51 5.64 -8.58 8.35
C PRO A 51 7.12 -8.85 8.01
N LYS A 52 7.42 -9.22 6.76
CA LYS A 52 8.81 -9.43 6.28
C LYS A 52 9.47 -8.13 5.80
N GLY A 53 8.78 -7.00 5.84
CA GLY A 53 9.26 -5.71 5.34
C GLY A 53 9.13 -5.53 3.82
N THR A 54 8.50 -6.48 3.12
CA THR A 54 8.21 -6.35 1.69
C THR A 54 7.14 -5.28 1.50
N VAL A 55 7.37 -4.32 0.62
CA VAL A 55 6.37 -3.33 0.22
C VAL A 55 5.62 -3.86 -0.99
N LEU A 56 4.30 -3.89 -0.89
CA LEU A 56 3.39 -4.32 -1.95
C LEU A 56 2.58 -3.10 -2.42
N ALA A 57 2.68 -2.76 -3.70
CA ALA A 57 1.89 -1.68 -4.31
C ALA A 57 0.92 -2.27 -5.33
N PHE A 58 -0.37 -2.18 -5.03
CA PHE A 58 -1.48 -2.59 -5.88
C PHE A 58 -2.04 -1.39 -6.64
N CYS A 59 -2.56 -1.63 -7.83
CA CYS A 59 -3.39 -0.65 -8.53
C CYS A 59 -4.30 -1.33 -9.56
N GLU A 60 -5.23 -0.55 -10.11
CA GLU A 60 -5.95 -0.89 -11.33
C GLU A 60 -5.03 -0.69 -12.53
N GLY A 61 -4.80 -1.75 -13.30
CA GLY A 61 -4.23 -1.71 -14.65
C GLY A 61 -5.35 -1.51 -15.66
N ARG A 62 -5.56 -0.29 -16.15
CA ARG A 62 -6.61 0.04 -17.12
C ARG A 62 -6.06 -0.14 -18.53
N LYS A 63 -6.54 -1.16 -19.26
CA LYS A 63 -5.91 -1.61 -20.52
C LYS A 63 -6.03 -0.58 -21.64
N THR A 64 -7.20 0.02 -21.83
CA THR A 64 -7.54 0.74 -23.08
C THR A 64 -7.73 2.25 -22.93
N SER A 65 -8.02 2.75 -21.73
CA SER A 65 -8.22 4.18 -21.49
C SER A 65 -8.06 4.53 -20.02
N GLN A 66 -8.09 5.82 -19.70
CA GLN A 66 -8.13 6.30 -18.32
C GLN A 66 -9.50 6.19 -17.64
N ALA A 67 -10.54 5.67 -18.32
CA ALA A 67 -11.91 5.62 -17.78
C ALA A 67 -12.03 4.71 -16.54
N ASP A 68 -12.95 5.02 -15.63
CA ASP A 68 -13.19 4.22 -14.41
C ASP A 68 -13.87 2.88 -14.67
N HIS A 69 -14.40 2.68 -15.89
CA HIS A 69 -15.04 1.45 -16.32
C HIS A 69 -14.48 1.01 -17.66
N GLY A 70 -14.23 -0.29 -17.78
CA GLY A 70 -13.65 -0.90 -18.97
C GLY A 70 -13.10 -2.28 -18.66
N ASP A 71 -12.16 -2.69 -19.49
CA ASP A 71 -11.30 -3.85 -19.27
C ASP A 71 -10.15 -3.43 -18.35
N VAL A 72 -10.26 -3.80 -17.07
CA VAL A 72 -9.38 -3.36 -15.99
C VAL A 72 -8.98 -4.56 -15.14
N ASP A 73 -7.68 -4.74 -14.97
CA ASP A 73 -7.10 -5.79 -14.15
C ASP A 73 -6.66 -5.24 -12.79
N LEU A 74 -6.57 -6.12 -11.80
CA LEU A 74 -5.90 -5.83 -10.54
C LEU A 74 -4.44 -6.32 -10.63
N VAL A 75 -3.50 -5.39 -10.45
CA VAL A 75 -2.06 -5.65 -10.62
C VAL A 75 -1.28 -5.23 -9.38
N LEU A 76 -0.05 -5.75 -9.27
CA LEU A 76 0.86 -5.58 -8.14
C LEU A 76 2.29 -5.34 -8.65
N LYS A 77 3.07 -4.54 -7.92
CA LYS A 77 4.53 -4.61 -7.91
C LYS A 77 5.04 -4.80 -6.47
N ARG A 78 6.16 -5.49 -6.33
CA ARG A 78 6.75 -5.86 -5.03
C ARG A 78 8.14 -5.23 -4.88
N SER A 79 8.45 -4.74 -3.69
CA SER A 79 9.79 -4.24 -3.32
C SER A 79 10.25 -4.94 -2.04
N THR A 80 11.48 -5.45 -2.05
CA THR A 80 12.11 -6.13 -0.90
C THR A 80 13.21 -5.29 -0.25
N ASP A 81 13.35 -4.03 -0.65
CA ASP A 81 14.40 -3.12 -0.20
C ASP A 81 13.84 -1.80 0.34
N GLY A 82 12.60 -1.83 0.86
CA GLY A 82 11.94 -0.67 1.47
C GLY A 82 11.37 0.33 0.46
N GLY A 83 11.09 -0.09 -0.77
CA GLY A 83 10.49 0.75 -1.81
C GLY A 83 11.50 1.45 -2.73
N ARG A 84 12.80 1.15 -2.60
CA ARG A 84 13.87 1.75 -3.42
C ARG A 84 13.88 1.19 -4.84
N THR A 85 13.71 -0.13 -4.96
CA THR A 85 13.57 -0.81 -6.25
C THR A 85 12.34 -1.69 -6.27
N TRP A 86 11.78 -1.89 -7.47
CA TRP A 86 10.53 -2.63 -7.67
C TRP A 86 10.72 -3.73 -8.71
N GLY A 87 10.15 -4.90 -8.42
CA GLY A 87 10.11 -6.03 -9.34
C GLY A 87 9.20 -5.78 -10.55
N PRO A 88 9.11 -6.77 -11.45
CA PRO A 88 8.20 -6.69 -12.60
C PRO A 88 6.73 -6.58 -12.16
N LEU A 89 5.87 -6.12 -13.07
CA LEU A 89 4.43 -6.16 -12.89
C LEU A 89 3.93 -7.61 -12.71
N GLU A 90 3.11 -7.84 -11.70
CA GLU A 90 2.46 -9.10 -11.41
C GLU A 90 0.93 -8.94 -11.51
N LEU A 91 0.27 -9.90 -12.18
CA LEU A 91 -1.19 -9.94 -12.25
C LEU A 91 -1.73 -10.59 -10.98
N VAL A 92 -2.61 -9.87 -10.26
CA VAL A 92 -3.32 -10.42 -9.10
C VAL A 92 -4.62 -11.08 -9.54
N HIS A 93 -5.41 -10.37 -10.34
CA HIS A 93 -6.66 -10.90 -10.88
C HIS A 93 -7.11 -10.17 -12.14
N GLU A 94 -7.57 -10.96 -13.10
CA GLU A 94 -8.22 -10.54 -14.35
C GLU A 94 -9.44 -11.43 -14.56
N GLU A 95 -10.44 -10.89 -15.26
CA GLU A 95 -11.63 -11.64 -15.62
C GLU A 95 -12.19 -11.17 -16.96
N GLY A 96 -12.55 -12.12 -17.84
CA GLY A 96 -13.30 -11.85 -19.07
C GLY A 96 -12.47 -11.62 -20.33
N GLY A 97 -11.15 -11.76 -20.26
CA GLY A 97 -10.21 -11.59 -21.37
C GLY A 97 -10.17 -10.14 -21.86
N THR A 98 -10.92 -9.88 -22.92
CA THR A 98 -11.10 -8.54 -23.51
C THR A 98 -12.48 -7.94 -23.22
N ALA A 99 -13.32 -8.65 -22.46
CA ALA A 99 -14.60 -8.13 -22.01
C ALA A 99 -14.38 -6.93 -21.08
N LYS A 100 -15.33 -5.99 -21.09
CA LYS A 100 -15.30 -4.81 -20.23
C LYS A 100 -15.73 -5.17 -18.81
N ILE A 101 -14.88 -5.92 -18.12
CA ILE A 101 -15.01 -6.22 -16.70
C ILE A 101 -13.97 -5.41 -15.95
N THR A 102 -14.44 -4.65 -14.97
CA THR A 102 -13.59 -3.79 -14.15
C THR A 102 -13.27 -4.49 -12.83
N ILE A 103 -12.04 -4.95 -12.67
CA ILE A 103 -11.51 -5.47 -11.41
C ILE A 103 -10.69 -4.35 -10.75
N GLY A 104 -11.13 -3.86 -9.59
CA GLY A 104 -10.52 -2.66 -9.01
C GLY A 104 -10.90 -2.39 -7.56
N ASN A 105 -10.64 -1.16 -7.11
CA ASN A 105 -10.80 -0.74 -5.71
C ASN A 105 -10.09 -1.64 -4.67
N PRO A 106 -8.78 -1.95 -4.83
CA PRO A 106 -8.07 -2.77 -3.85
C PRO A 106 -8.02 -2.11 -2.47
N CYS A 107 -8.21 -2.92 -1.43
CA CYS A 107 -8.09 -2.49 -0.04
C CYS A 107 -7.43 -3.57 0.84
N PRO A 108 -6.13 -3.87 0.62
CA PRO A 108 -5.41 -4.89 1.37
C PRO A 108 -5.43 -4.65 2.89
N VAL A 109 -5.40 -5.73 3.66
CA VAL A 109 -5.22 -5.71 5.11
C VAL A 109 -4.43 -6.94 5.55
N ILE A 110 -3.53 -6.76 6.52
CA ILE A 110 -2.74 -7.86 7.09
C ILE A 110 -3.37 -8.28 8.40
N ASP A 111 -3.64 -9.58 8.50
CA ASP A 111 -3.86 -10.23 9.78
C ASP A 111 -2.51 -10.39 10.49
N GLN A 112 -2.24 -9.54 11.47
CA GLN A 112 -0.99 -9.54 12.24
C GLN A 112 -0.84 -10.81 13.10
N ALA A 113 -1.91 -11.55 13.37
CA ALA A 113 -1.84 -12.80 14.14
C ALA A 113 -1.31 -13.97 13.29
N THR A 114 -1.61 -13.97 11.99
CA THR A 114 -1.29 -15.09 11.07
C THR A 114 -0.26 -14.72 10.01
N GLY A 115 -0.06 -13.43 9.74
CA GLY A 115 0.72 -12.91 8.63
C GLY A 115 -0.02 -12.96 7.27
N ARG A 116 -1.26 -13.45 7.23
CA ARG A 116 -2.05 -13.52 5.99
C ARG A 116 -2.38 -12.12 5.50
N LEU A 117 -2.17 -11.90 4.20
CA LEU A 117 -2.60 -10.71 3.49
C LEU A 117 -3.97 -10.98 2.87
N TRP A 118 -5.01 -10.33 3.40
CA TRP A 118 -6.34 -10.31 2.78
C TRP A 118 -6.43 -9.16 1.78
N LEU A 119 -7.09 -9.39 0.66
CA LEU A 119 -7.31 -8.39 -0.38
C LEU A 119 -8.77 -8.42 -0.84
N PRO A 120 -9.65 -7.61 -0.22
CA PRO A 120 -10.93 -7.25 -0.78
C PRO A 120 -10.76 -6.30 -1.98
N PHE A 121 -11.58 -6.53 -3.01
CA PHE A 121 -11.66 -5.71 -4.22
C PHE A 121 -13.07 -5.85 -4.84
N CYS A 122 -13.32 -5.10 -5.91
CA CYS A 122 -14.62 -5.09 -6.57
C CYS A 122 -14.55 -5.57 -8.02
N ARG A 123 -15.61 -6.26 -8.45
CA ARG A 123 -15.94 -6.45 -9.86
C ARG A 123 -17.07 -5.49 -10.24
N ASN A 124 -16.85 -4.70 -11.30
CA ASN A 124 -17.78 -3.74 -11.88
C ASN A 124 -18.39 -2.77 -10.86
N ASN A 125 -17.66 -2.48 -9.79
CA ASN A 125 -18.11 -1.69 -8.62
C ASN A 125 -19.49 -2.15 -8.12
N ARG A 126 -19.75 -3.46 -8.18
CA ARG A 126 -21.05 -4.06 -7.86
C ARG A 126 -20.91 -5.30 -6.99
N ASN A 127 -19.98 -6.17 -7.32
CA ASN A 127 -19.68 -7.37 -6.55
C ASN A 127 -18.46 -7.13 -5.69
N VAL A 128 -18.45 -7.72 -4.50
CA VAL A 128 -17.32 -7.69 -3.57
C VAL A 128 -16.67 -9.06 -3.58
N LEU A 129 -15.40 -9.08 -3.95
CA LEU A 129 -14.57 -10.28 -3.94
C LEU A 129 -13.47 -10.14 -2.91
N VAL A 130 -13.02 -11.27 -2.38
CA VAL A 130 -11.87 -11.37 -1.49
C VAL A 130 -10.94 -12.46 -1.99
N THR A 131 -9.66 -12.15 -2.11
CA THR A 131 -8.56 -13.12 -2.21
C THR A 131 -7.60 -12.94 -1.03
N TYR A 132 -6.63 -13.82 -0.90
CA TYR A 132 -5.55 -13.69 0.07
C TYR A 132 -4.23 -14.28 -0.44
N SER A 133 -3.15 -13.89 0.20
CA SER A 133 -1.81 -14.45 0.05
C SER A 133 -1.26 -14.86 1.42
N ASP A 134 -0.68 -16.06 1.48
CA ASP A 134 0.02 -16.60 2.65
C ASP A 134 1.55 -16.61 2.47
N ASP A 135 2.04 -16.10 1.33
CA ASP A 135 3.43 -16.28 0.89
C ASP A 135 4.12 -14.95 0.55
N ASP A 136 3.79 -13.89 1.30
CA ASP A 136 4.38 -12.55 1.16
C ASP A 136 4.00 -11.84 -0.16
N GLY A 137 2.75 -12.04 -0.59
CA GLY A 137 2.16 -11.41 -1.77
C GLY A 137 2.66 -11.99 -3.10
N ARG A 138 3.21 -13.22 -3.11
CA ARG A 138 3.76 -13.85 -4.33
C ARG A 138 2.70 -14.63 -5.11
N THR A 139 1.79 -15.28 -4.40
CA THR A 139 0.66 -15.99 -4.99
C THR A 139 -0.64 -15.62 -4.30
N TRP A 140 -1.73 -15.75 -5.04
CA TRP A 140 -3.07 -15.34 -4.62
C TRP A 140 -4.03 -16.51 -4.76
N ALA A 141 -4.85 -16.73 -3.73
CA ALA A 141 -5.91 -17.71 -3.79
C ALA A 141 -6.97 -17.32 -4.84
N ALA A 142 -7.73 -18.30 -5.33
CA ALA A 142 -8.89 -18.03 -6.17
C ALA A 142 -9.88 -17.09 -5.43
N PRO A 143 -10.31 -15.96 -6.04
CA PRO A 143 -11.19 -15.03 -5.35
C PRO A 143 -12.54 -15.64 -4.99
N ARG A 144 -13.03 -15.32 -3.79
CA ARG A 144 -14.37 -15.66 -3.33
C ARG A 144 -15.29 -14.44 -3.43
N ASP A 145 -16.43 -14.59 -4.09
CA ASP A 145 -17.50 -13.57 -4.07
C ASP A 145 -18.22 -13.62 -2.71
N ILE A 146 -18.15 -12.52 -1.96
CA ILE A 146 -18.81 -12.34 -0.65
C ILE A 146 -19.94 -11.30 -0.71
N THR A 147 -20.40 -10.94 -1.91
CA THR A 147 -21.36 -9.85 -2.13
C THR A 147 -22.61 -10.01 -1.28
N ARG A 148 -23.15 -11.23 -1.18
CA ARG A 148 -24.37 -11.50 -0.40
C ARG A 148 -24.19 -11.30 1.11
N ASP A 149 -22.96 -11.41 1.60
CA ASP A 149 -22.64 -11.29 3.01
C ASP A 149 -22.45 -9.83 3.43
N VAL A 150 -21.98 -8.97 2.51
CA VAL A 150 -21.51 -7.61 2.84
C VAL A 150 -22.25 -6.48 2.13
N LYS A 151 -23.07 -6.78 1.13
CA LYS A 151 -23.78 -5.77 0.33
C LYS A 151 -25.30 -5.97 0.40
N PRO A 152 -26.06 -5.00 0.95
CA PRO A 152 -27.52 -5.02 0.91
C PRO A 152 -28.04 -5.17 -0.53
N SER A 153 -29.07 -6.01 -0.71
CA SER A 153 -29.56 -6.42 -2.04
C SER A 153 -30.07 -5.26 -2.92
N HIS A 154 -30.53 -4.16 -2.30
CA HIS A 154 -31.01 -2.97 -3.01
C HIS A 154 -29.88 -2.04 -3.48
N TRP A 155 -28.63 -2.26 -3.06
CA TRP A 155 -27.50 -1.42 -3.47
C TRP A 155 -27.07 -1.75 -4.90
N ARG A 156 -26.91 -0.71 -5.72
CA ARG A 156 -26.46 -0.84 -7.12
C ARG A 156 -24.95 -0.75 -7.27
N TRP A 157 -24.26 -0.17 -6.31
CA TRP A 157 -22.84 0.14 -6.35
C TRP A 157 -22.16 -0.23 -5.02
N TYR A 158 -20.87 -0.56 -5.06
CA TYR A 158 -20.03 -0.85 -3.89
C TYR A 158 -18.56 -0.61 -4.21
N ALA A 159 -17.80 -0.10 -3.23
CA ALA A 159 -16.33 -0.09 -3.23
C ALA A 159 -15.79 -0.47 -1.84
N THR A 160 -14.76 -1.30 -1.80
CA THR A 160 -14.12 -1.84 -0.57
C THR A 160 -13.13 -0.87 0.09
N GLY A 161 -12.92 0.30 -0.51
CA GLY A 161 -11.97 1.32 -0.12
C GLY A 161 -12.04 2.43 -1.16
N PRO A 162 -10.96 2.70 -1.92
CA PRO A 162 -9.66 2.01 -1.97
C PRO A 162 -8.71 2.45 -0.84
N GLY A 163 -7.58 1.76 -0.67
CA GLY A 163 -6.55 2.14 0.31
C GLY A 163 -6.03 0.93 1.08
N VAL A 164 -6.05 1.00 2.42
CA VAL A 164 -5.55 -0.07 3.28
C VAL A 164 -6.51 -0.24 4.47
N GLY A 165 -6.88 -1.49 4.75
CA GLY A 165 -7.63 -1.85 5.95
C GLY A 165 -6.72 -1.92 7.20
N ILE A 166 -7.32 -2.08 8.37
CA ILE A 166 -6.59 -2.13 9.64
C ILE A 166 -7.00 -3.36 10.46
N GLN A 167 -6.15 -3.80 11.38
CA GLN A 167 -6.55 -4.75 12.42
C GLN A 167 -6.66 -4.03 13.76
N LEU A 168 -7.76 -4.25 14.48
CA LEU A 168 -7.96 -3.69 15.81
C LEU A 168 -6.96 -4.32 16.80
N THR A 169 -6.22 -3.50 17.52
CA THR A 169 -5.20 -3.96 18.48
C THR A 169 -5.67 -3.95 19.93
N ARG A 170 -6.85 -3.42 20.22
CA ARG A 170 -7.34 -3.17 21.59
C ARG A 170 -8.85 -3.36 21.68
N GLY A 171 -9.34 -3.53 22.92
CA GLY A 171 -10.77 -3.63 23.23
C GLY A 171 -11.37 -5.03 23.00
N PRO A 172 -12.69 -5.19 23.19
CA PRO A 172 -13.37 -6.49 23.15
C PRO A 172 -13.38 -7.15 21.75
N HIS A 173 -12.95 -6.44 20.72
CA HIS A 173 -12.85 -6.94 19.35
C HIS A 173 -11.40 -6.86 18.80
N ALA A 174 -10.40 -6.83 19.68
CA ALA A 174 -9.01 -6.95 19.28
C ALA A 174 -8.82 -8.20 18.39
N GLY A 175 -8.06 -8.05 17.30
CA GLY A 175 -7.89 -9.06 16.25
C GLY A 175 -8.87 -8.94 15.08
N ARG A 176 -9.95 -8.17 15.21
CA ARG A 176 -10.88 -7.91 14.08
C ARG A 176 -10.17 -7.11 12.97
N LEU A 177 -10.38 -7.55 11.73
CA LEU A 177 -10.06 -6.83 10.49
C LEU A 177 -11.24 -5.97 10.05
#